data_AF-A0A2P5D030-F1
#
_entry.id   AF-A0A2P5D030-F1
#
_cell.length_a   1.000
_cell.length_b   1.000
_cell.length_c   1.000
_cell.angle_alpha   90.00
_cell.angle_beta   90.00
_cell.angle_gamma   90.00
#
_symmetry.space_group_name_H-M   'P 1'
#
loop_
_entity.id
_entity.type
_entity.pdbx_description
1 polymer ?
#
loop_
_entity_poly.entity_id
_entity_poly.type
_entity_poly.pdbx_seq_one_letter_code
_entity_poly.pdbx_strand_id
1 'polypeptide(L)' 'MEVSNGEFEFDDEERMKELKAFDNTRLGVKGLVDNGAKNIPKMFVRLKEELAEDDHYYLDHPKNTNSH' A
#
# COMPACT_ATOMS: atom_id res chain seq x y z
N MET A 1 -5.96 32.70 3.40
CA MET A 1 -5.09 31.57 3.07
C MET A 1 -5.67 30.39 3.81
N GLU A 2 -6.54 29.65 3.14
CA GLU A 2 -7.01 28.38 3.66
C GLU A 2 -5.78 27.47 3.71
N VAL A 3 -5.40 27.07 4.92
CA VAL A 3 -4.42 26.02 5.12
C VAL A 3 -5.03 24.78 4.50
N SER A 4 -4.55 24.45 3.30
CA SER A 4 -4.78 23.16 2.66
C SER A 4 -4.18 22.09 3.56
N ASN A 5 -4.99 21.61 4.50
CA ASN A 5 -4.82 20.28 5.05
C ASN A 5 -4.88 19.36 3.84
N GLY A 6 -3.72 18.98 3.32
CA GLY A 6 -3.59 18.13 2.15
C GLY A 6 -4.15 16.76 2.46
N GLU A 7 -5.47 16.62 2.39
CA GLU A 7 -6.12 15.40 1.96
C GLU A 7 -5.59 15.17 0.55
N PHE A 8 -4.49 14.43 0.47
CA PHE A 8 -4.16 13.75 -0.76
C PHE A 8 -5.23 12.65 -0.86
N GLU A 9 -6.43 13.02 -1.30
CA GLU A 9 -7.41 12.08 -1.83
C GLU A 9 -6.71 11.44 -3.03
N PHE A 10 -6.06 10.30 -2.77
CA PHE A 10 -5.61 9.42 -3.82
C PHE A 10 -6.88 8.90 -4.48
N ASP A 11 -7.17 9.37 -5.68
CA ASP A 11 -8.26 8.83 -6.47
C ASP A 11 -8.01 7.33 -6.69
N ASP A 12 -8.91 6.51 -6.14
CA ASP A 12 -8.84 5.05 -6.27
C ASP A 12 -8.77 4.63 -7.75
N GLU A 13 -9.34 5.42 -8.66
CA GLU A 13 -9.25 5.18 -10.09
C GLU A 13 -7.82 5.30 -10.62
N GLU A 14 -7.05 6.30 -10.15
CA GLU A 14 -5.64 6.48 -10.52
C GLU A 14 -4.80 5.29 -10.02
N ARG A 15 -5.04 4.88 -8.77
CA ARG A 15 -4.36 3.72 -8.16
C ARG A 15 -4.68 2.43 -8.91
N MET A 16 -5.94 2.19 -9.27
CA MET A 16 -6.37 1.01 -10.03
C MET A 16 -5.77 0.98 -11.43
N LYS A 17 -5.65 2.14 -12.08
CA LYS A 17 -5.00 2.25 -13.39
C LYS A 17 -3.52 1.92 -13.32
N GLU A 18 -2.80 2.42 -12.31
CA GLU A 18 -1.41 2.06 -12.05
C GLU A 18 -1.25 0.56 -11.80
N LEU A 19 -2.10 -0.01 -10.95
CA LEU A 19 -2.08 -1.44 -10.62
C LEU A 19 -2.25 -2.30 -11.87
N LYS A 20 -3.21 -1.94 -12.73
CA LYS A 20 -3.45 -2.66 -13.99
C LYS A 20 -2.27 -2.53 -14.96
N ALA A 21 -1.69 -1.33 -15.06
CA ALA A 21 -0.52 -1.11 -15.90
C ALA A 21 0.68 -1.94 -15.41
N PHE A 22 0.86 -2.04 -14.09
CA PHE A 22 1.89 -2.85 -13.47
C PHE A 22 1.68 -4.34 -13.67
N ASP A 23 0.48 -4.86 -13.43
CA ASP A 23 0.17 -6.28 -13.63
C ASP A 23 0.42 -6.73 -15.08
N ASN A 24 0.07 -5.87 -16.04
CA ASN A 24 0.35 -6.09 -17.46
C ASN A 24 1.85 -6.23 -17.78
N THR A 25 2.75 -5.66 -16.97
CA THR A 25 4.20 -5.84 -17.17
C THR A 25 4.63 -7.28 -16.92
N ARG A 26 3.90 -8.02 -16.06
CA ARG A 26 4.23 -9.39 -15.61
C ARG A 26 5.65 -9.54 -15.04
N LEU A 27 6.30 -8.44 -14.67
CA LEU A 27 7.66 -8.41 -14.14
C LEU A 27 7.72 -8.78 -12.65
N GLY A 28 6.58 -8.60 -11.95
CA GLY A 28 6.53 -8.69 -10.50
C GLY A 28 7.37 -7.61 -9.81
N VAL A 29 7.37 -7.60 -8.47
CA VAL A 29 8.10 -6.59 -7.69
C VAL A 29 9.61 -6.74 -7.84
N LYS A 30 10.11 -7.98 -7.89
CA LYS A 30 11.54 -8.24 -8.12
C LYS A 30 12.00 -7.69 -9.47
N GLY A 31 11.24 -7.93 -10.54
CA GLY A 31 11.55 -7.39 -11.87
C GLY A 31 11.49 -5.87 -11.90
N LEU A 32 10.55 -5.24 -11.19
CA LEU A 32 10.49 -3.78 -11.07
C LEU A 32 11.78 -3.20 -10.45
N VAL A 33 12.28 -3.82 -9.38
CA VAL A 33 13.51 -3.39 -8.70
C VAL A 33 14.73 -3.64 -9.58
N ASP A 34 14.84 -4.81 -10.20
CA ASP A 34 15.97 -5.18 -11.05
C ASP A 34 16.08 -4.29 -12.31
N ASN A 35 14.95 -3.76 -12.80
CA ASN A 35 14.92 -2.80 -13.92
C ASN A 35 15.26 -1.35 -13.49
N GLY A 36 15.59 -1.12 -12.21
CA GLY A 36 16.07 0.17 -11.73
C GLY A 36 14.96 1.19 -11.49
N ALA A 37 13.80 0.77 -10.97
CA ALA A 37 12.75 1.69 -10.55
C ALA A 37 13.29 2.78 -9.61
N LYS A 38 13.17 4.04 -10.03
CA LYS A 38 13.72 5.21 -9.30
C LYS A 38 12.73 5.82 -8.29
N ASN A 39 11.45 5.67 -8.56
CA ASN A 39 10.35 6.18 -7.74
C ASN A 39 9.45 5.02 -7.35
N ILE A 40 8.92 5.06 -6.13
CA ILE A 40 7.93 4.08 -5.65
C ILE A 40 6.57 4.46 -6.27
N PRO A 41 5.94 3.57 -7.07
CA PRO A 41 4.58 3.78 -7.55
C PRO A 41 3.59 3.96 -6.41
N LYS A 42 2.59 4.85 -6.59
CA LYS A 42 1.62 5.18 -5.54
C LYS A 42 0.81 3.95 -5.12
N MET A 43 0.57 3.01 -6.04
CA MET A 43 -0.11 1.73 -5.73
C MET A 43 0.58 0.87 -4.65
N PHE A 44 1.85 1.13 -4.32
CA PHE A 44 2.55 0.45 -3.22
C PHE A 44 2.49 1.21 -1.88
N VAL A 45 1.94 2.41 -1.86
CA VAL A 45 1.75 3.19 -0.64
C VAL A 45 0.43 2.76 -0.01
N ARG A 46 0.48 2.21 1.20
CA ARG A 46 -0.73 1.85 1.96
C ARG A 46 -1.50 3.11 2.36
N LEU A 47 -2.82 3.04 2.24
CA LEU A 47 -3.72 4.09 2.72
C LEU A 47 -3.83 4.03 4.25
N LYS A 48 -4.11 5.17 4.88
CA LYS A 48 -4.17 5.27 6.35
C LYS A 48 -5.33 4.43 6.92
N GLU A 49 -6.41 4.31 6.18
CA GLU A 49 -7.59 3.52 6.53
C GLU A 49 -7.26 2.01 6.59
N GLU A 50 -6.38 1.51 5.71
CA GLU A 50 -5.94 0.10 5.73
C GLU A 50 -5.02 -0.21 6.91
N LEU A 51 -4.28 0.78 7.42
CA LEU A 51 -3.40 0.59 8.59
C LEU A 51 -4.19 0.33 9.88
N ALA A 52 -5.41 0.88 9.99
CA ALA A 52 -6.25 0.72 11.16
C ALA A 52 -6.80 -0.72 11.32
N GLU A 53 -6.89 -1.48 10.24
CA GLU A 53 -7.40 -2.87 10.28
C GLU A 53 -6.36 -3.86 10.82
N ASP A 54 -5.06 -3.61 10.61
CA ASP A 54 -3.98 -4.46 11.13
C ASP A 54 -3.92 -4.38 12.67
N ASP A 55 -4.17 -3.21 13.28
CA ASP A 55 -4.17 -3.05 14.74
C ASP A 55 -5.30 -3.85 15.42
N HIS A 56 -6.50 -3.88 14.83
CA HIS A 56 -7.65 -4.61 15.40
C HIS A 56 -7.52 -6.12 15.25
N TYR A 57 -6.88 -6.61 14.18
CA TYR A 57 -6.66 -8.04 13.99
C TYR A 57 -5.71 -8.64 15.04
N TYR A 58 -4.72 -7.86 15.52
CA TYR A 58 -3.82 -8.29 16.61
C TYR A 58 -4.46 -8.21 18.00
N LEU A 59 -5.38 -7.27 18.22
CA LEU A 59 -6.06 -7.11 19.50
C LEU A 59 -7.15 -8.18 19.73
N ASP A 60 -7.88 -8.55 18.68
CA ASP A 60 -8.99 -9.52 18.78
C ASP A 60 -8.54 -10.99 18.68
N HIS A 61 -7.34 -11.26 18.18
CA HIS A 61 -6.78 -12.61 18.06
C HIS A 61 -5.40 -12.70 18.73
N PRO A 62 -5.33 -12.73 20.08
CA PRO A 62 -4.06 -12.92 20.77
C PRO A 62 -3.44 -14.24 20.32
N LYS A 63 -2.26 -14.16 19.69
CA LYS A 63 -1.46 -15.34 19.35
C LYS A 63 -1.16 -16.06 20.66
N ASN A 64 -1.68 -17.28 20.84
CA ASN A 64 -1.19 -18.20 21.86
C ASN A 64 0.31 -18.42 21.60
N THR A 65 1.14 -17.68 22.32
CA THR A 65 2.56 -17.95 22.42
C THR A 65 2.70 -19.21 23.24
N ASN A 66 2.96 -20.34 22.59
CA ASN A 66 3.39 -21.55 23.28
C ASN A 66 4.56 -21.17 24.20
N SER A 67 4.29 -21.21 25.51
CA SER A 67 5.31 -21.12 26.55
C SER A 67 6.31 -22.25 26.31
N HIS A 68 7.58 -21.88 26.18
CA HIS A 68 8.66 -22.81 26.51
C HIS A 68 8.63 -23.11 28.01
#